data_AF-A0ABD1DE31-F1
#
_entry.id   AF-A0ABD1DE31-F1
#
_cell.length_a   1.000
_cell.length_b   1.000
_cell.length_c   1.000
_cell.angle_alpha   90.00
_cell.angle_beta   90.00
_cell.angle_gamma   90.00
#
_symmetry.space_group_name_H-M   'P 1'
#
loop_
_entity.id
_entity.type
_entity.pdbx_description
1 polymer ?
#
loop_
_entity_poly.entity_id
_entity_poly.type
_entity_poly.pdbx_seq_one_letter_code
_entity_poly.pdbx_strand_id
1 'polypeptide(L)'
;MRLKPWLLSLAVAIQYYFGIVNGSEDEERLVRDLFRGYNKLIRPVQNMTQKVDVRFGLAFVQLINVNEKNQIMKSNVWLRLVWSDYQLQWDEADYGGIGVLRLPPDKVWKPDIVLFNK
;
A
#
# COMPACT_ATOMS: atom_id res chain seq x y z
N MET A 1 29.97 14.38 41.39
CA MET A 1 30.37 14.73 40.01
C MET A 1 29.36 15.72 39.45
N ARG A 2 29.79 16.93 39.07
CA ARG A 2 28.90 18.03 38.62
C ARG A 2 28.78 17.98 37.09
N LEU A 3 27.57 17.76 36.57
CA LEU A 3 27.30 17.78 35.12
C LEU A 3 27.69 19.15 34.54
N LYS A 4 28.41 19.15 33.42
CA LYS A 4 28.91 20.38 32.80
C LYS A 4 27.75 21.12 32.09
N PRO A 5 27.60 22.44 32.29
CA PRO A 5 26.44 23.21 31.82
C PRO A 5 26.26 23.22 30.30
N TRP A 6 27.33 23.01 29.53
CA TRP A 6 27.24 22.92 28.08
C TRP A 6 26.50 21.67 27.57
N LEU A 7 26.39 20.60 28.39
CA LEU A 7 25.60 19.42 28.06
C LEU A 7 24.09 19.72 28.07
N LEU A 8 23.65 20.63 28.93
CA LEU A 8 22.26 21.08 28.98
C LEU A 8 21.91 21.93 27.76
N SER A 9 22.82 22.83 27.35
CA SER A 9 22.62 23.59 26.10
C SER A 9 22.64 22.70 24.86
N LEU A 10 23.46 21.63 24.85
CA LEU A 10 23.47 20.64 23.77
C LEU A 10 22.16 19.83 23.74
N ALA A 11 21.64 19.43 24.89
CA ALA A 11 20.36 18.72 24.98
C ALA A 11 19.17 19.60 24.53
N VAL A 12 19.16 20.88 24.89
CA VAL A 12 18.14 21.85 24.44
C VAL A 12 18.26 22.12 22.93
N ALA A 13 19.48 22.23 22.40
CA ALA A 13 19.71 22.39 20.96
C ALA A 13 19.29 21.14 20.17
N ILE A 14 19.50 19.94 20.72
CA ILE A 14 19.03 18.67 20.13
C ILE A 14 17.49 18.62 20.14
N GLN A 15 16.83 19.01 21.23
CA GLN A 15 15.36 19.12 21.31
C GLN A 15 14.80 20.14 20.30
N TYR A 16 15.52 21.22 20.02
CA TYR A 16 15.12 22.23 19.03
C TYR A 16 15.30 21.75 17.57
N TYR A 17 16.20 20.79 17.34
CA TYR A 17 16.47 20.20 16.02
C TYR A 17 15.58 19.00 15.67
N PHE A 18 14.89 18.41 16.66
CA PHE A 18 13.80 17.47 16.42
C PHE A 18 12.55 18.24 16.00
N GLY A 19 12.55 18.74 14.76
CA GLY A 19 11.32 19.19 14.11
C GLY A 19 10.33 18.02 14.07
N ILE A 20 9.14 18.23 14.65
CA ILE A 20 8.03 17.29 14.48
C ILE A 20 7.73 17.25 12.98
N VAL A 21 8.02 16.10 12.35
CA VAL A 21 7.60 15.85 10.98
C VAL A 21 6.09 15.61 11.04
N ASN A 22 5.30 16.67 10.86
CA ASN A 22 3.86 16.53 10.68
C ASN A 22 3.62 15.93 9.30
N GLY A 23 2.95 14.77 9.25
CA GLY A 23 2.35 14.28 8.03
C GLY A 23 1.25 15.22 7.55
N SER A 24 0.76 15.01 6.32
CA SER A 24 -0.42 15.73 5.84
C SER A 24 -1.62 15.39 6.74
N GLU A 25 -2.15 16.38 7.47
CA GLU A 25 -3.30 16.20 8.38
C GLU A 25 -4.52 15.66 7.62
N ASP A 26 -4.72 16.10 6.38
CA ASP A 26 -5.79 15.60 5.51
C ASP A 26 -5.58 14.15 5.09
N GLU A 27 -4.34 13.74 4.81
CA GLU A 27 -4.02 12.34 4.48
C GLU A 27 -4.23 11.43 5.68
N GLU A 28 -3.80 11.86 6.88
CA GLU A 28 -4.03 11.11 8.12
C GLU A 28 -5.52 10.97 8.42
N ARG A 29 -6.28 12.05 8.28
CA ARG A 29 -7.74 12.06 8.45
C ARG A 29 -8.42 11.12 7.45
N LEU A 30 -8.05 11.20 6.17
CA LEU A 30 -8.57 10.32 5.12
C LEU A 30 -8.30 8.84 5.43
N VAL A 31 -7.05 8.50 5.78
CA VAL A 31 -6.67 7.13 6.13
C VAL A 31 -7.50 6.66 7.33
N ARG A 32 -7.61 7.46 8.39
CA ARG A 32 -8.37 7.10 9.58
C ARG A 32 -9.84 6.83 9.25
N ASP A 33 -10.44 7.66 8.40
CA ASP A 33 -11.86 7.57 8.07
C ASP A 33 -12.15 6.39 7.14
N LEU A 34 -11.32 6.16 6.10
CA LEU A 34 -11.45 5.00 5.20
C LEU A 34 -11.28 3.66 5.93
N PHE A 35 -10.34 3.58 6.88
CA PHE A 35 -10.06 2.33 7.60
C PHE A 35 -10.95 2.12 8.82
N ARG A 36 -11.87 3.05 9.12
CA ARG A 36 -12.81 2.90 10.22
C ARG A 36 -13.85 1.83 9.91
N GLY A 37 -13.59 0.61 10.39
CA GLY A 37 -14.48 -0.54 10.17
C GLY A 37 -14.22 -1.29 8.85
N TYR A 38 -13.18 -0.91 8.10
CA TYR A 38 -12.74 -1.67 6.94
C TYR A 38 -12.19 -3.04 7.37
N ASN A 39 -12.73 -4.11 6.78
CA ASN A 39 -12.27 -5.47 7.03
C ASN A 39 -11.72 -6.10 5.76
N LYS A 40 -10.39 -6.14 5.65
CA LYS A 40 -9.65 -6.70 4.51
C LYS A 40 -9.91 -8.19 4.23
N LEU A 41 -10.53 -8.92 5.17
CA LEU A 41 -10.89 -10.33 4.97
C LEU A 41 -12.20 -10.50 4.18
N ILE A 42 -12.99 -9.43 4.07
CA ILE A 42 -14.29 -9.47 3.40
C ILE A 42 -14.12 -9.00 1.96
N ARG A 43 -14.69 -9.75 1.02
CA ARG A 43 -14.72 -9.38 -0.40
C ARG A 43 -15.48 -8.05 -0.57
N PRO A 44 -14.90 -7.02 -1.23
CA PRO A 44 -15.49 -5.69 -1.29
C PRO A 44 -16.59 -5.62 -2.36
N VAL A 45 -17.76 -6.14 -2.04
CA VAL A 45 -18.99 -6.02 -2.86
C VAL A 45 -20.14 -5.49 -2.00
N GLN A 46 -20.99 -4.65 -2.59
CA GLN A 46 -22.18 -4.13 -1.90
C GLN A 46 -23.25 -5.21 -1.75
N ASN A 47 -23.47 -5.99 -2.81
CA ASN A 47 -24.41 -7.10 -2.82
C ASN A 47 -23.68 -8.44 -2.95
N MET A 48 -24.10 -9.44 -2.18
CA MET A 48 -23.46 -10.76 -2.17
C MET A 48 -23.49 -11.48 -3.54
N THR A 49 -24.47 -11.15 -4.38
CA THR A 49 -24.62 -11.67 -5.74
C THR A 49 -23.64 -11.07 -6.74
N GLN A 50 -22.97 -9.97 -6.40
CA GLN A 50 -22.00 -9.31 -7.28
C GLN A 50 -20.62 -9.98 -7.20
N LYS A 51 -19.85 -9.79 -8.27
CA LYS A 51 -18.45 -10.20 -8.40
C LYS A 51 -17.52 -8.99 -8.30
N VAL A 52 -16.27 -9.24 -7.93
CA VAL A 52 -15.20 -8.26 -8.10
C VAL A 52 -14.55 -8.52 -9.46
N ASP A 53 -14.57 -7.53 -10.34
CA ASP A 53 -13.88 -7.61 -11.63
C ASP A 53 -12.40 -7.22 -11.44
N VAL A 54 -11.52 -8.22 -11.56
CA VAL A 54 -10.07 -8.03 -11.47
C VAL A 54 -9.50 -7.97 -12.89
N ARG A 55 -8.98 -6.79 -13.27
CA ARG A 55 -8.25 -6.62 -14.52
C ARG A 55 -6.81 -7.09 -14.32
N PHE A 56 -6.44 -8.09 -15.10
CA PHE A 56 -5.12 -8.70 -15.06
C PHE A 56 -4.29 -8.23 -16.25
N GLY A 57 -3.08 -7.76 -15.98
CA GLY A 57 -2.08 -7.42 -16.98
C GLY A 57 -0.76 -8.09 -16.65
N LEU A 58 -0.03 -8.49 -17.69
CA LEU A 58 1.30 -9.09 -17.58
C LEU A 58 2.23 -8.35 -18.53
N ALA A 59 3.34 -7.86 -18.00
CA ALA A 59 4.44 -7.33 -18.80
C ALA A 59 5.60 -8.32 -18.74
N PHE A 60 5.93 -8.92 -19.88
CA PHE A 60 7.04 -9.86 -19.97
C PHE A 60 8.36 -9.09 -19.90
N VAL A 61 9.22 -9.43 -18.94
CA VAL A 61 10.51 -8.74 -18.75
C VAL A 61 11.60 -9.46 -19.52
N GLN A 62 11.76 -10.76 -19.24
CA GLN A 62 12.88 -11.52 -19.77
C GLN A 62 12.59 -13.03 -19.76
N LEU A 63 13.09 -13.72 -20.78
CA LEU A 63 13.25 -15.17 -20.78
C LEU A 63 14.60 -15.52 -20.15
N ILE A 64 14.59 -16.18 -19.00
CA ILE A 64 15.80 -16.53 -18.25
C ILE A 64 16.43 -17.81 -18.79
N ASN A 65 15.61 -18.85 -19.00
CA ASN A 65 16.08 -20.15 -19.48
C ASN A 65 14.92 -20.96 -20.07
N VAL A 66 15.22 -21.79 -21.07
CA VAL A 66 14.34 -22.87 -21.54
C VAL A 66 15.11 -24.18 -21.45
N ASN A 67 14.57 -25.12 -20.70
CA ASN A 67 15.06 -26.49 -20.63
C ASN A 67 14.14 -27.36 -21.46
N GLU A 68 14.50 -27.59 -22.72
CA GLU A 68 13.70 -28.32 -23.69
C GLU A 68 13.50 -29.79 -23.29
N LYS A 69 14.56 -30.44 -22.77
CA LYS A 69 14.51 -31.83 -22.34
C LYS A 69 13.51 -32.05 -21.20
N ASN A 70 13.44 -31.11 -20.26
CA ASN A 70 12.53 -31.19 -19.11
C ASN A 70 11.24 -30.38 -19.31
N GLN A 71 11.05 -29.72 -20.45
CA GLN A 71 9.91 -28.85 -20.78
C GLN A 71 9.64 -27.73 -19.76
N ILE A 72 10.70 -27.12 -19.24
CA ILE A 72 10.60 -26.04 -18.24
C ILE A 72 11.04 -24.71 -18.84
N MET A 73 10.21 -23.69 -18.69
CA MET A 73 10.54 -22.30 -19.02
C MET A 73 10.65 -21.46 -17.73
N LYS A 74 11.75 -20.71 -17.60
CA LYS A 74 11.92 -19.72 -16.53
C LYS A 74 11.91 -18.33 -17.14
N SER A 75 11.04 -17.46 -16.65
CA SER A 75 10.91 -16.08 -17.10
C SER A 75 10.71 -15.12 -15.92
N ASN A 76 11.02 -13.84 -16.15
CA ASN A 76 10.68 -12.75 -15.25
C ASN A 76 9.50 -11.98 -15.87
N VAL A 77 8.48 -11.72 -15.07
CA VAL A 77 7.26 -11.04 -15.49
C VAL A 77 6.82 -10.05 -14.41
N TRP A 78 6.31 -8.89 -14.83
CA TRP A 78 5.59 -7.98 -13.95
C TRP A 78 4.09 -8.27 -14.04
N LEU A 79 3.46 -8.46 -12.88
CA LEU A 79 2.02 -8.61 -12.77
C LEU A 79 1.39 -7.28 -12.38
N ARG A 80 0.36 -6.86 -13.13
CA ARG A 80 -0.47 -5.70 -12.81
C ARG A 80 -1.89 -6.16 -12.55
N LEU A 81 -2.37 -5.90 -11.34
CA LEU A 81 -3.73 -6.19 -10.92
C LEU A 81 -4.44 -4.89 -10.64
N VAL A 82 -5.65 -4.73 -11.18
CA VAL A 82 -6.49 -3.56 -10.92
C VAL A 82 -7.90 -4.05 -10.60
N TRP A 83 -8.42 -3.63 -9.46
CA TRP A 83 -9.78 -3.90 -9.00
C TRP A 83 -10.38 -2.63 -8.38
N SER A 84 -11.68 -2.65 -8.11
CA SER A 84 -12.39 -1.57 -7.43
C SER A 84 -12.91 -2.07 -6.08
N ASP A 85 -12.74 -1.25 -5.04
CA ASP A 85 -13.28 -1.49 -3.70
C ASP A 85 -14.25 -0.35 -3.37
N TYR A 86 -15.50 -0.69 -3.02
CA TYR A 86 -16.52 0.32 -2.75
C TYR A 86 -16.34 1.01 -1.39
N GLN A 87 -15.60 0.41 -0.45
CA GLN A 87 -15.36 0.97 0.88
C GLN A 87 -14.22 1.98 0.87
N LEU A 88 -13.35 1.94 -0.16
CA LEU A 88 -12.18 2.80 -0.29
C LEU A 88 -12.43 3.92 -1.30
N GLN A 89 -13.54 4.65 -1.12
CA GLN A 89 -13.95 5.76 -1.97
C GLN A 89 -14.13 7.01 -1.10
N TRP A 90 -13.75 8.17 -1.63
CA TRP A 90 -13.87 9.46 -0.96
C TRP A 90 -14.05 10.58 -1.99
N ASP A 91 -14.48 11.76 -1.54
CA ASP A 91 -14.47 12.99 -2.32
C ASP A 91 -13.16 13.74 -2.07
N GLU A 92 -12.40 14.03 -3.13
CA GLU A 92 -11.11 14.72 -3.03
C GLU A 92 -11.24 16.11 -2.38
N ALA A 93 -12.40 16.78 -2.56
CA ALA A 93 -12.64 18.11 -2.02
C ALA A 93 -12.66 18.15 -0.48
N ASP A 94 -13.04 17.03 0.17
CA ASP A 94 -13.13 16.94 1.63
C ASP A 94 -11.77 16.72 2.32
N TYR A 95 -10.75 16.30 1.55
CA TYR A 95 -9.43 15.90 2.04
C TYR A 95 -8.30 16.60 1.29
N GLY A 96 -8.42 17.91 1.05
CA GLY A 96 -7.31 18.71 0.52
C GLY A 96 -6.93 18.40 -0.93
N GLY A 97 -7.83 17.83 -1.73
CA GLY A 97 -7.59 17.48 -3.14
C GLY A 97 -6.80 16.19 -3.35
N ILE A 98 -6.76 15.30 -2.35
CA ILE A 98 -6.05 14.01 -2.48
C ILE A 98 -6.83 13.09 -3.42
N GLY A 99 -6.41 12.97 -4.68
CA GLY A 99 -7.00 12.01 -5.63
C GLY A 99 -6.35 10.62 -5.64
N VAL A 100 -5.17 10.48 -5.05
CA VAL A 100 -4.45 9.19 -5.00
C VAL A 100 -3.83 8.99 -3.64
N LEU A 101 -4.29 7.95 -2.94
CA LEU A 101 -3.72 7.49 -1.68
C LEU A 101 -2.87 6.23 -1.92
N ARG A 102 -1.65 6.20 -1.39
CA ARG A 102 -0.73 5.05 -1.52
C ARG A 102 -0.62 4.31 -0.20
N LEU A 103 -0.93 3.01 -0.22
CA LEU A 103 -1.01 2.20 0.98
C LEU A 103 -0.25 0.88 0.82
N PRO A 104 0.27 0.30 1.92
CA PRO A 104 0.79 -1.05 1.91
C PRO A 104 -0.28 -2.07 1.49
N PRO A 105 0.04 -3.03 0.62
CA PRO A 105 -0.94 -3.98 0.07
C PRO A 105 -1.49 -4.98 1.11
N ASP A 106 -0.88 -5.09 2.29
CA ASP A 106 -1.36 -5.92 3.39
C ASP A 106 -2.49 -5.28 4.20
N LYS A 107 -2.76 -3.99 4.01
CA LYS A 107 -3.82 -3.24 4.69
C LYS A 107 -5.18 -3.35 3.98
N VAL A 108 -5.17 -3.63 2.69
CA VAL A 108 -6.38 -3.70 1.85
C VAL A 108 -6.71 -5.15 1.48
N TRP A 109 -7.98 -5.41 1.14
CA TRP A 109 -8.35 -6.64 0.47
C TRP A 109 -7.61 -6.74 -0.86
N LYS A 110 -7.12 -7.93 -1.19
CA LYS A 110 -6.50 -8.24 -2.48
C LYS A 110 -6.96 -9.61 -2.96
N PRO A 111 -7.14 -9.81 -4.27
CA PRO A 111 -7.48 -11.11 -4.81
C PRO A 111 -6.30 -12.08 -4.65
N ASP A 112 -6.61 -13.33 -4.35
CA ASP A 112 -5.63 -14.42 -4.36
C ASP A 112 -5.43 -14.93 -5.78
N ILE A 113 -4.20 -14.86 -6.28
CA ILE A 113 -3.84 -15.31 -7.62
C ILE A 113 -2.66 -16.28 -7.51
N VAL A 114 -2.84 -17.47 -8.09
CA VAL A 114 -1.84 -18.53 -8.07
C VAL A 114 -1.58 -19.02 -9.48
N LEU A 115 -0.31 -19.32 -9.77
CA LEU A 115 0.07 -20.02 -10.98
C LEU A 115 -0.12 -21.53 -10.75
N PHE A 116 -0.99 -22.15 -11.55
CA PHE A 116 -1.24 -23.59 -11.45
C PHE A 116 -0.09 -24.43 -12.02
N ASN A 117 0.52 -23.96 -13.11
CA ASN A 117 1.62 -24.67 -13.76
C ASN A 117 2.97 -24.21 -13.17
N LYS A 118 3.52 -25.01 -12.26
CA LYS A 118 4.76 -24.71 -11.54
C LYS A 118 5.98 -25.36 -12.18
#